data_AF-A0A8T5EAF7-F1
#
_entry.id   AF-A0A8T5EAF7-F1
#
_cell.length_a   1.000
_cell.length_b   1.000
_cell.length_c   1.000
_cell.angle_alpha   90.00
_cell.angle_beta   90.00
_cell.angle_gamma   90.00
#
_symmetry.space_group_name_H-M   'P 1'
#
loop_
_entity.id
_entity.type
_entity.pdbx_description
1 polymer ?
#
loop_
_entity_poly.entity_id
_entity_poly.type
_entity_poly.pdbx_seq_one_letter_code
_entity_poly.pdbx_strand_id
1 'polypeptide(L)'
;MTIKHDDRILELSAQWISMEDIIKEHGGDKQEVIQAVGRLENTGYLESRSIKNTILYKEQNKVQDRIQFSKMMETFVINQKKEIEDISTIPTIMLSDGSQFGFTKKGLELLEHVQEEIDRAHMIIIRTDYQDKIRTLQHPIAHQRIKRLEKHINKIMNLMLETYKDVRSNVAIQEYFQDHTDELKFRK
;
A
#
# COMPACT_ATOMS: atom_id res chain seq x y z
N MET A 1 0.96 3.97 8.62
CA MET A 1 -0.41 4.45 8.33
C MET A 1 -1.21 3.26 7.83
N THR A 2 -2.41 3.02 8.33
CA THR A 2 -3.15 1.77 8.06
C THR A 2 -4.18 1.98 6.94
N ILE A 3 -4.51 0.93 6.17
CA ILE A 3 -5.71 0.88 5.28
C ILE A 3 -7.04 1.01 6.07
N LYS A 4 -6.97 1.33 7.37
CA LYS A 4 -8.10 1.54 8.30
C LYS A 4 -9.12 2.54 7.80
N HIS A 5 -8.71 3.50 6.98
CA HIS A 5 -9.59 4.52 6.43
C HIS A 5 -10.28 4.08 5.13
N ASP A 6 -9.76 3.04 4.46
CA ASP A 6 -10.09 2.77 3.06
C ASP A 6 -11.55 2.34 2.91
N ASP A 7 -12.01 1.39 3.72
CA ASP A 7 -13.39 0.90 3.65
C ASP A 7 -14.40 2.02 3.85
N ARG A 8 -14.17 2.88 4.86
CA ARG A 8 -15.06 4.00 5.15
C ARG A 8 -15.02 5.05 4.04
N ILE A 9 -13.86 5.34 3.46
CA ILE A 9 -13.75 6.26 2.33
C ILE A 9 -14.51 5.73 1.12
N LEU A 10 -14.42 4.42 0.84
CA LEU A 10 -15.16 3.79 -0.26
C LEU A 10 -16.67 3.88 -0.05
N GLU A 11 -17.16 3.58 1.16
CA GLU A 11 -18.57 3.76 1.54
C GLU A 11 -19.06 5.19 1.31
N LEU A 12 -18.32 6.19 1.81
CA LEU A 12 -18.66 7.61 1.65
C LEU A 12 -18.64 8.04 0.18
N SER A 13 -17.79 7.41 -0.62
CA SER A 13 -17.59 7.71 -2.04
C SER A 13 -18.54 6.94 -2.96
N ALA A 14 -19.59 6.29 -2.45
CA ALA A 14 -20.61 5.64 -3.29
C ALA A 14 -21.28 6.63 -4.27
N GLN A 15 -21.31 7.92 -3.90
CA GLN A 15 -21.65 9.04 -4.77
C GLN A 15 -20.49 10.03 -4.86
N TRP A 16 -20.58 10.96 -5.82
CA TRP A 16 -19.58 12.03 -5.96
C TRP A 16 -19.51 12.87 -4.68
N ILE A 17 -18.37 12.86 -4.03
CA ILE A 17 -18.14 13.53 -2.74
C ILE A 17 -16.85 14.36 -2.80
N SER A 18 -16.81 15.48 -2.10
CA SER A 18 -15.62 16.33 -2.02
C SER A 18 -14.65 15.81 -0.95
N MET A 19 -13.36 16.18 -1.04
CA MET A 19 -12.39 15.89 0.01
C MET A 19 -12.83 16.48 1.38
N GLU A 20 -13.41 17.68 1.37
CA GLU A 20 -13.87 18.34 2.59
C GLU A 20 -15.00 17.56 3.26
N ASP A 21 -15.94 17.04 2.48
CA ASP A 21 -17.04 16.21 2.98
C ASP A 21 -16.54 14.83 3.45
N ILE A 22 -15.60 14.19 2.72
CA ILE A 22 -14.98 12.94 3.19
C ILE A 22 -14.33 13.15 4.56
N ILE A 23 -13.52 14.20 4.74
CA ILE A 23 -12.86 14.49 6.02
C ILE A 23 -13.88 14.69 7.14
N LYS A 24 -14.96 15.45 6.85
CA LYS A 24 -16.01 15.76 7.81
C LYS A 24 -16.81 14.51 8.22
N GLU A 25 -17.21 13.67 7.27
CA GLU A 25 -18.05 12.50 7.50
C GLU A 25 -17.27 11.28 7.99
N HIS A 26 -15.98 11.18 7.67
CA HIS A 26 -15.11 10.14 8.20
C HIS A 26 -14.79 10.38 9.69
N GLY A 27 -14.50 11.62 10.09
CA GLY A 27 -14.12 11.96 11.46
C GLY A 27 -12.76 11.41 11.92
N GLY A 28 -11.92 10.96 10.99
CA GLY A 28 -10.55 10.51 11.25
C GLY A 28 -9.54 11.67 11.27
N ASP A 29 -8.26 11.36 11.48
CA ASP A 29 -7.22 12.37 11.31
C ASP A 29 -7.23 12.90 9.87
N LYS A 30 -7.17 14.22 9.73
CA LYS A 30 -7.30 14.88 8.44
C LYS A 30 -6.21 14.47 7.46
N GLN A 31 -4.96 14.35 7.93
CA GLN A 31 -3.84 14.01 7.06
C GLN A 31 -3.91 12.54 6.65
N GLU A 32 -4.25 11.64 7.57
CA GLU A 32 -4.42 10.22 7.28
C GLU A 32 -5.52 9.98 6.24
N VAL A 33 -6.65 10.69 6.36
CA VAL A 33 -7.77 10.61 5.39
C VAL A 33 -7.36 11.13 4.01
N ILE A 34 -6.67 12.27 3.93
CA ILE A 34 -6.20 12.82 2.64
C ILE A 34 -5.25 11.84 1.94
N GLN A 35 -4.34 11.23 2.69
CA GLN A 35 -3.40 10.25 2.16
C GLN A 35 -4.11 8.98 1.67
N ALA A 36 -5.08 8.49 2.43
CA ALA A 36 -5.90 7.34 2.05
C ALA A 36 -6.71 7.60 0.76
N VAL A 37 -7.34 8.77 0.62
CA VAL A 37 -8.03 9.15 -0.62
C VAL A 37 -7.08 9.16 -1.82
N GLY A 38 -5.89 9.78 -1.67
CA GLY A 38 -4.88 9.80 -2.72
C GLY A 38 -4.38 8.40 -3.09
N ARG A 39 -4.21 7.50 -2.11
CA ARG A 39 -3.86 6.09 -2.33
C ARG A 39 -4.95 5.36 -3.09
N LEU A 40 -6.21 5.49 -2.69
CA LEU A 40 -7.36 4.85 -3.35
C LEU A 40 -7.56 5.37 -4.78
N GLU A 41 -7.32 6.64 -5.03
CA GLU A 41 -7.32 7.21 -6.37
C GLU A 41 -6.19 6.62 -7.22
N ASN A 42 -4.96 6.61 -6.71
CA ASN A 42 -3.80 6.08 -7.45
C ASN A 42 -3.95 4.58 -7.78
N THR A 43 -4.51 3.81 -6.85
CA THR A 43 -4.82 2.38 -7.04
C THR A 43 -6.10 2.13 -7.85
N GLY A 44 -6.77 3.19 -8.31
CA GLY A 44 -7.94 3.13 -9.19
C GLY A 44 -9.22 2.65 -8.52
N TYR A 45 -9.29 2.66 -7.19
CA TYR A 45 -10.52 2.43 -6.42
C TYR A 45 -11.41 3.67 -6.38
N LEU A 46 -10.82 4.86 -6.48
CA LEU A 46 -11.55 6.11 -6.70
C LEU A 46 -11.33 6.62 -8.14
N GLU A 47 -12.38 7.17 -8.73
CA GLU A 47 -12.29 8.12 -9.83
C GLU A 47 -12.40 9.54 -9.29
N SER A 48 -11.62 10.47 -9.85
CA SER A 48 -11.74 11.89 -9.55
C SER A 48 -12.17 12.69 -10.77
N ARG A 49 -12.87 13.80 -10.53
CA ARG A 49 -13.19 14.80 -11.55
C ARG A 49 -13.16 16.20 -10.96
N SER A 50 -12.78 17.18 -11.76
CA SER A 50 -12.84 18.59 -11.37
C SER A 50 -14.15 19.23 -11.85
N ILE A 51 -14.92 19.79 -10.92
CA ILE A 51 -16.12 20.59 -11.20
C ILE A 51 -15.98 21.92 -10.47
N LYS A 52 -15.97 23.03 -11.22
CA LYS A 52 -15.91 24.40 -10.67
C LYS A 52 -14.79 24.55 -9.61
N ASN A 53 -13.57 24.10 -9.93
CA ASN A 53 -12.39 24.10 -9.04
C ASN A 53 -12.48 23.21 -7.79
N THR A 54 -13.48 22.34 -7.69
CA THR A 54 -13.58 21.33 -6.64
C THR A 54 -13.30 19.95 -7.24
N ILE A 55 -12.38 19.20 -6.63
CA ILE A 55 -12.17 17.79 -6.98
C ILE A 55 -13.20 16.95 -6.22
N LEU A 56 -13.96 16.15 -6.96
CA LEU A 56 -14.89 15.18 -6.42
C LEU A 56 -14.36 13.78 -6.67
N TYR A 57 -14.58 12.89 -5.72
CA TYR A 57 -14.19 11.49 -5.76
C TYR A 57 -15.42 10.60 -5.80
N LYS A 58 -15.31 9.44 -6.44
CA LYS A 58 -16.34 8.41 -6.44
C LYS A 58 -15.69 7.03 -6.51
N GLU A 59 -16.22 6.08 -5.76
CA GLU A 59 -15.83 4.67 -5.83
C GLU A 59 -16.08 4.13 -7.25
N GLN A 60 -15.08 3.43 -7.79
CA GLN A 60 -15.23 2.65 -9.00
C GLN A 60 -14.53 1.31 -8.90
N ASN A 61 -15.19 0.27 -9.43
CA ASN A 61 -14.59 -1.05 -9.60
C ASN A 61 -14.15 -1.31 -11.06
N LYS A 62 -13.83 -0.25 -11.81
CA LYS A 62 -13.39 -0.38 -13.20
C LYS A 62 -12.02 -1.06 -13.26
N VAL A 63 -11.79 -1.85 -14.31
CA VAL A 63 -10.48 -2.40 -14.59
C VAL A 63 -9.56 -1.24 -14.96
N GLN A 64 -8.41 -1.13 -14.29
CA GLN A 64 -7.40 -0.14 -14.65
C GLN A 64 -6.93 -0.37 -16.09
N ASP A 65 -6.90 0.68 -16.90
CA ASP A 65 -6.28 0.61 -18.21
C ASP A 65 -4.74 0.49 -18.10
N ARG A 66 -4.07 0.32 -19.25
CA ARG A 66 -2.61 0.17 -19.29
C ARG A 66 -1.88 1.41 -18.77
N ILE A 67 -2.38 2.61 -19.03
CA ILE A 67 -1.77 3.87 -18.63
C ILE A 67 -1.92 4.05 -17.12
N GLN A 68 -3.11 3.83 -16.58
CA GLN A 68 -3.39 3.87 -15.15
C GLN A 68 -2.50 2.88 -14.39
N PHE A 69 -2.43 1.63 -14.83
CA PHE A 69 -1.57 0.63 -14.21
C PHE A 69 -0.08 1.02 -14.28
N SER A 70 0.37 1.62 -15.40
CA SER A 70 1.76 2.04 -15.55
C SER A 70 2.13 3.19 -14.62
N LYS A 71 1.27 4.22 -14.51
CA LYS A 71 1.46 5.35 -13.58
C LYS A 71 1.51 4.90 -12.12
N MET A 72 0.63 3.98 -11.74
CA MET A 72 0.64 3.37 -10.41
C MET A 72 1.95 2.61 -10.15
N MET A 73 2.41 1.81 -11.12
CA MET A 73 3.70 1.12 -11.02
C MET A 73 4.90 2.08 -10.94
N GLU A 74 4.83 3.26 -11.58
CA GLU A 74 5.85 4.29 -11.43
C GLU A 74 5.92 4.83 -9.99
N THR A 75 4.77 5.02 -9.34
CA THR A 75 4.73 5.38 -7.91
C THR A 75 5.43 4.33 -7.05
N PHE A 76 5.09 3.04 -7.23
CA PHE A 76 5.78 1.95 -6.54
C PHE A 76 7.30 1.97 -6.79
N VAL A 77 7.74 2.18 -8.03
CA VAL A 77 9.18 2.25 -8.34
C VAL A 77 9.87 3.43 -7.67
N ILE A 78 9.21 4.59 -7.57
CA ILE A 78 9.75 5.77 -6.86
C ILE A 78 9.89 5.47 -5.37
N ASN A 79 8.84 4.93 -4.76
CA ASN A 79 8.84 4.58 -3.33
C ASN A 79 9.91 3.54 -3.01
N GLN A 80 10.02 2.47 -3.81
CA GLN A 80 11.05 1.46 -3.62
C GLN A 80 12.47 2.01 -3.78
N LYS A 81 12.71 3.02 -4.61
CA LYS A 81 14.06 3.65 -4.67
C LYS A 81 14.41 4.32 -3.35
N LYS A 82 13.45 5.02 -2.74
CA LYS A 82 13.61 5.64 -1.43
C LYS A 82 13.84 4.59 -0.35
N GLU A 83 13.04 3.52 -0.33
CA GLU A 83 13.21 2.43 0.64
C GLU A 83 14.58 1.76 0.53
N ILE A 84 15.08 1.54 -0.69
CA ILE A 84 16.44 1.01 -0.93
C ILE A 84 17.51 1.95 -0.35
N GLU A 85 17.34 3.27 -0.55
CA GLU A 85 18.24 4.27 0.02
C GLU A 85 18.18 4.27 1.55
N ASP A 86 16.99 4.22 2.13
CA ASP A 86 16.78 4.16 3.58
C ASP A 86 17.40 2.88 4.18
N ILE A 87 17.19 1.71 3.56
CA ILE A 87 17.84 0.45 3.96
C ILE A 87 19.36 0.57 3.95
N SER A 88 19.93 1.22 2.93
CA SER A 88 21.39 1.39 2.81
C SER A 88 21.98 2.35 3.84
N THR A 89 21.18 3.30 4.34
CA THR A 89 21.62 4.37 5.24
C THR A 89 21.27 4.12 6.70
N ILE A 90 20.37 3.18 7.01
CA ILE A 90 20.02 2.77 8.37
C ILE A 90 20.89 1.55 8.75
N PRO A 91 22.00 1.74 9.51
CA PRO A 91 22.95 0.66 9.80
C PRO A 91 22.43 -0.37 10.81
N THR A 92 21.41 -0.02 11.59
CA THR A 92 20.84 -0.91 12.62
C THR A 92 19.34 -0.66 12.73
N ILE A 93 18.55 -1.71 12.50
CA ILE A 93 17.10 -1.66 12.55
C ILE A 93 16.57 -1.89 13.98
N MET A 94 17.32 -2.60 14.83
CA MET A 94 16.94 -2.91 16.21
C MET A 94 17.77 -2.15 17.26
N LEU A 95 17.21 -2.00 18.46
CA LEU A 95 17.87 -1.52 19.67
C LEU A 95 18.75 -2.62 20.26
N SER A 96 19.90 -2.19 20.78
CA SER A 96 20.90 -3.07 21.42
C SER A 96 20.47 -3.58 22.80
N ASP A 97 19.37 -3.07 23.37
CA ASP A 97 18.94 -3.34 24.74
C ASP A 97 18.22 -4.67 24.96
N GLY A 98 18.05 -5.48 23.90
CA GLY A 98 17.48 -6.82 24.02
C GLY A 98 15.94 -6.86 24.11
N SER A 99 15.24 -5.73 24.02
CA SER A 99 13.76 -5.72 24.02
C SER A 99 13.19 -6.49 22.80
N GLN A 100 12.16 -7.31 23.03
CA GLN A 100 11.62 -8.26 22.06
C GLN A 100 11.00 -7.57 20.82
N PHE A 101 10.62 -6.29 20.92
CA PHE A 101 10.04 -5.49 19.82
C PHE A 101 10.83 -4.20 19.51
N GLY A 102 12.04 -4.05 20.05
CA GLY A 102 12.77 -2.78 20.07
C GLY A 102 13.36 -2.40 18.72
N PHE A 103 12.56 -1.91 17.78
CA PHE A 103 13.09 -1.24 16.59
C PHE A 103 13.64 0.15 16.96
N THR A 104 14.69 0.58 16.26
CA THR A 104 15.07 1.99 16.30
C THR A 104 13.93 2.82 15.68
N LYS A 105 13.79 4.09 16.06
CA LYS A 105 12.75 4.96 15.47
C LYS A 105 12.79 4.93 13.93
N LYS A 106 13.99 5.07 13.35
CA LYS A 106 14.20 5.00 11.89
C LYS A 106 13.89 3.62 11.31
N GLY A 107 14.25 2.55 12.03
CA GLY A 107 13.95 1.18 11.63
C GLY A 107 12.45 0.90 11.59
N LEU A 108 11.72 1.39 12.60
CA LEU A 108 10.26 1.29 12.64
C LEU A 108 9.61 2.10 11.53
N GLU A 109 10.04 3.35 11.31
CA GLU A 109 9.54 4.19 10.20
C GLU A 109 9.75 3.52 8.83
N LEU A 110 10.90 2.87 8.62
CA LEU A 110 11.17 2.09 7.41
C LEU A 110 10.22 0.88 7.30
N LEU A 111 10.04 0.11 8.37
CA LEU A 111 9.16 -1.07 8.39
C LEU A 111 7.71 -0.71 8.11
N GLU A 112 7.21 0.36 8.74
CA GLU A 112 5.86 0.88 8.52
C GLU A 112 5.65 1.30 7.06
N HIS A 113 6.63 2.00 6.48
CA HIS A 113 6.56 2.41 5.08
C HIS A 113 6.56 1.22 4.11
N VAL A 114 7.46 0.25 4.32
CA VAL A 114 7.55 -0.95 3.48
C VAL A 114 6.27 -1.78 3.61
N GLN A 115 5.73 -1.94 4.83
CA GLN A 115 4.46 -2.64 5.04
C GLN A 115 3.32 -1.98 4.28
N GLU A 116 3.22 -0.65 4.32
CA GLU A 116 2.16 0.08 3.61
C GLU A 116 2.22 -0.16 2.09
N GLU A 117 3.42 -0.16 1.50
CA GLU A 117 3.58 -0.43 0.07
C GLU A 117 3.30 -1.90 -0.28
N ILE A 118 3.64 -2.84 0.61
CA ILE A 118 3.28 -4.26 0.46
C ILE A 118 1.75 -4.44 0.51
N ASP A 119 1.08 -3.83 1.48
CA ASP A 119 -0.38 -3.91 1.63
C ASP A 119 -1.08 -3.36 0.39
N ARG A 120 -0.61 -2.21 -0.09
CA ARG A 120 -1.13 -1.58 -1.29
C ARG A 120 -0.94 -2.47 -2.52
N ALA A 121 0.23 -3.10 -2.67
CA ALA A 121 0.49 -4.03 -3.76
C ALA A 121 -0.43 -5.28 -3.67
N HIS A 122 -0.65 -5.82 -2.47
CA HIS A 122 -1.57 -6.93 -2.23
C HIS A 122 -3.02 -6.58 -2.58
N MET A 123 -3.51 -5.40 -2.20
CA MET A 123 -4.86 -4.96 -2.59
C MET A 123 -5.05 -5.02 -4.11
N ILE A 124 -4.07 -4.53 -4.87
CA ILE A 124 -4.13 -4.54 -6.33
C ILE A 124 -4.05 -5.97 -6.88
N ILE A 125 -3.23 -6.84 -6.28
CA ILE A 125 -3.16 -8.27 -6.66
C ILE A 125 -4.53 -8.92 -6.48
N ILE A 126 -5.15 -8.76 -5.32
CA ILE A 126 -6.47 -9.32 -5.00
C ILE A 126 -7.52 -8.82 -6.00
N ARG A 127 -7.55 -7.52 -6.27
CA ARG A 127 -8.48 -6.95 -7.25
C ARG A 127 -8.23 -7.45 -8.67
N THR A 128 -6.96 -7.54 -9.08
CA THR A 128 -6.57 -8.02 -10.41
C THR A 128 -6.96 -9.49 -10.60
N ASP A 129 -6.73 -10.33 -9.59
CA ASP A 129 -7.14 -11.74 -9.56
C ASP A 129 -8.66 -11.90 -9.59
N TYR A 130 -9.39 -11.09 -8.82
CA TYR A 130 -10.85 -11.05 -8.91
C TYR A 130 -11.33 -10.68 -10.31
N GLN A 131 -10.75 -9.64 -10.93
CA GLN A 131 -11.10 -9.17 -12.27
C GLN A 131 -10.80 -10.19 -13.37
N ASP A 132 -9.77 -11.02 -13.20
CA ASP A 132 -9.47 -12.19 -14.03
C ASP A 132 -10.55 -13.27 -13.90
N LYS A 133 -10.90 -13.64 -12.66
CA LYS A 133 -11.93 -14.65 -12.35
C LYS A 133 -13.30 -14.29 -12.92
N ILE A 134 -13.71 -13.02 -12.84
CA ILE A 134 -14.97 -12.54 -13.43
C ILE A 134 -14.85 -12.16 -14.91
N ARG A 135 -13.69 -12.40 -15.55
CA ARG A 135 -13.41 -12.17 -16.98
C ARG A 135 -13.56 -10.72 -17.45
N THR A 136 -13.44 -9.76 -16.54
CA THR A 136 -13.39 -8.33 -16.88
C THR A 136 -12.00 -7.88 -17.33
N LEU A 137 -10.96 -8.60 -16.92
CA LEU A 137 -9.58 -8.44 -17.37
C LEU A 137 -9.12 -9.74 -18.05
N GLN A 138 -8.37 -9.62 -19.15
CA GLN A 138 -7.86 -10.80 -19.85
C GLN A 138 -6.79 -11.51 -19.00
N HIS A 139 -6.89 -12.84 -18.88
CA HIS A 139 -6.00 -13.67 -18.07
C HIS A 139 -4.50 -13.40 -18.28
N PRO A 140 -3.97 -13.30 -19.52
CA PRO A 140 -2.54 -12.99 -19.72
C PRO A 140 -2.14 -11.62 -19.16
N ILE A 141 -3.04 -10.63 -19.23
CA ILE A 141 -2.80 -9.28 -18.71
C ILE A 141 -2.83 -9.29 -17.18
N ALA A 142 -3.82 -9.95 -16.58
CA ALA A 142 -3.93 -10.08 -15.13
C ALA A 142 -2.67 -10.74 -14.53
N HIS A 143 -2.27 -11.89 -15.09
CA HIS A 143 -1.09 -12.62 -14.65
C HIS A 143 0.20 -11.79 -14.79
N GLN A 144 0.35 -11.05 -15.89
CA GLN A 144 1.50 -10.15 -16.08
C GLN A 144 1.54 -9.05 -15.00
N ARG A 145 0.38 -8.47 -14.66
CA ARG A 145 0.28 -7.41 -13.65
C ARG A 145 0.60 -7.93 -12.25
N ILE A 146 0.02 -9.05 -11.86
CA ILE A 146 0.28 -9.72 -10.57
C ILE A 146 1.77 -10.02 -10.43
N LYS A 147 2.38 -10.65 -11.44
CA LYS A 147 3.81 -10.96 -11.44
C LYS A 147 4.71 -9.73 -11.28
N ARG A 148 4.31 -8.57 -11.83
CA ARG A 148 5.07 -7.32 -11.66
C ARG A 148 5.00 -6.79 -10.23
N LEU A 149 3.84 -6.90 -9.59
CA LEU A 149 3.62 -6.50 -8.19
C LEU A 149 4.35 -7.45 -7.23
N GLU A 150 4.23 -8.76 -7.42
CA GLU A 150 4.98 -9.76 -6.64
C GLU A 150 6.49 -9.56 -6.76
N LYS A 151 7.00 -9.30 -7.98
CA LYS A 151 8.42 -8.99 -8.18
C LYS A 151 8.85 -7.73 -7.43
N HIS A 152 7.99 -6.73 -7.35
CA HIS A 152 8.25 -5.50 -6.62
C HIS A 152 8.32 -5.77 -5.11
N ILE A 153 7.34 -6.48 -4.52
CA ILE A 153 7.32 -6.89 -3.11
C ILE A 153 8.57 -7.72 -2.77
N ASN A 154 8.84 -8.78 -3.53
CA ASN A 154 9.95 -9.69 -3.27
C ASN A 154 11.31 -8.98 -3.29
N LYS A 155 11.46 -7.95 -4.14
CA LYS A 155 12.71 -7.22 -4.23
C LYS A 155 13.02 -6.44 -2.94
N ILE A 156 12.04 -5.76 -2.35
CA ILE A 156 12.29 -4.98 -1.13
C ILE A 156 12.44 -5.90 0.09
N MET A 157 11.60 -6.94 0.18
CA MET A 157 11.69 -7.94 1.24
C MET A 157 13.04 -8.66 1.27
N ASN A 158 13.51 -9.15 0.12
CA ASN A 158 14.81 -9.81 0.05
C ASN A 158 15.95 -8.86 0.42
N LEU A 159 15.90 -7.61 -0.03
CA LEU A 159 16.92 -6.62 0.30
C LEU A 159 16.97 -6.36 1.82
N MET A 160 15.81 -6.20 2.47
CA MET A 160 15.75 -6.03 3.93
C MET A 160 16.39 -7.22 4.66
N LEU A 161 16.06 -8.44 4.27
CA LEU A 161 16.58 -9.66 4.91
C LEU A 161 18.08 -9.86 4.63
N GLU A 162 18.57 -9.46 3.45
CA GLU A 162 19.99 -9.50 3.09
C GLU A 162 20.82 -8.45 3.84
N THR A 163 20.28 -7.23 4.00
CA THR A 163 20.96 -6.13 4.72
C THR A 163 20.97 -6.39 6.22
N TYR A 164 19.84 -6.78 6.81
CA TYR A 164 19.67 -7.04 8.24
C TYR A 164 19.75 -8.55 8.55
N LYS A 165 20.86 -9.16 8.12
CA LYS A 165 21.09 -10.61 8.13
C LYS A 165 21.31 -11.25 9.51
N ASP A 166 21.48 -10.45 10.56
CA ASP A 166 21.62 -11.03 11.89
C ASP A 166 20.32 -11.72 12.31
N VAL A 167 20.43 -12.87 12.97
CA VAL A 167 19.29 -13.75 13.25
C VAL A 167 18.18 -13.00 13.97
N ARG A 168 18.52 -12.10 14.89
CA ARG A 168 17.54 -11.36 15.68
C ARG A 168 16.76 -10.37 14.82
N SER A 169 17.44 -9.53 14.04
CA SER A 169 16.78 -8.60 13.13
C SER A 169 15.96 -9.33 12.07
N ASN A 170 16.48 -10.42 11.52
CA ASN A 170 15.79 -11.17 10.47
C ASN A 170 14.46 -11.78 10.98
N VAL A 171 14.48 -12.40 12.16
CA VAL A 171 13.28 -12.93 12.81
C VAL A 171 12.28 -11.80 13.11
N ALA A 172 12.73 -10.70 13.72
CA ALA A 172 11.85 -9.58 14.07
C ALA A 172 11.20 -8.94 12.84
N ILE A 173 11.93 -8.80 11.74
CA ILE A 173 11.42 -8.30 10.46
C ILE A 173 10.35 -9.26 9.91
N GLN A 174 10.62 -10.56 9.91
CA GLN A 174 9.67 -11.56 9.41
C GLN A 174 8.39 -11.61 10.25
N GLU A 175 8.51 -11.59 11.57
CA GLU A 175 7.37 -11.54 12.51
C GLU A 175 6.54 -10.28 12.26
N TYR A 176 7.18 -9.11 12.14
CA TYR A 176 6.50 -7.85 11.84
C TYR A 176 5.67 -7.96 10.55
N PHE A 177 6.26 -8.41 9.44
CA PHE A 177 5.51 -8.51 8.18
C PHE A 177 4.45 -9.60 8.17
N GLN A 178 4.65 -10.72 8.89
CA GLN A 178 3.68 -11.81 9.00
C GLN A 178 2.42 -11.38 9.76
N ASP A 179 2.58 -10.76 10.92
CA ASP A 179 1.46 -10.33 11.76
C ASP A 179 0.54 -9.36 10.98
N HIS A 180 1.14 -8.42 10.24
CA HIS A 180 0.39 -7.44 9.45
C HIS A 180 -0.20 -8.02 8.15
N THR A 181 0.43 -9.04 7.56
CA THR A 181 -0.15 -9.73 6.39
C THR A 181 -1.35 -10.60 6.79
N ASP A 182 -1.33 -11.21 7.97
CA ASP A 182 -2.45 -12.00 8.47
C ASP A 182 -3.64 -11.09 8.83
N GLU A 183 -3.42 -9.89 9.38
CA GLU A 183 -4.48 -8.89 9.54
C GLU A 183 -5.22 -8.57 8.24
N LEU A 184 -4.52 -8.50 7.10
CA LEU A 184 -5.16 -8.31 5.79
C LEU A 184 -6.04 -9.50 5.38
N LYS A 185 -5.68 -10.73 5.74
CA LYS A 185 -6.45 -11.94 5.41
C LYS A 185 -7.76 -12.05 6.21
N PHE A 186 -7.82 -11.47 7.41
CA PHE A 186 -9.00 -11.50 8.28
C PHE A 186 -10.01 -10.38 8.01
N ARG A 187 -9.66 -9.37 7.20
CA ARG A 187 -10.59 -8.36 6.67
C ARG A 187 -11.33 -8.93 5.46
N LYS A 188 -12.27 -9.84 5.71
CA LYS A 188 -13.21 -10.39 4.73
C LYS A 188 -14.63 -9.94 5.03
#